data_AF-A0A523NPQ4-F1
#
_entry.id   AF-A0A523NPQ4-F1
#
_cell.length_a   1.000
_cell.length_b   1.000
_cell.length_c   1.000
_cell.angle_alpha   90.00
_cell.angle_beta   90.00
_cell.angle_gamma   90.00
#
_symmetry.space_group_name_H-M   'P 1'
#
loop_
_entity.id
_entity.type
_entity.pdbx_description
1 polymer ?
#
loop_
_entity_poly.entity_id
_entity_poly.type
_entity_poly.pdbx_seq_one_letter_code
_entity_poly.pdbx_strand_id
1 'polypeptide(L)' 'DHDFLLKGDVFTQDVIDRWISYKRENEIDELSLRPHPYEFHMYYDI' A
#
# COMPACT_ATOMS: atom_id res chain seq x y z
N ASP A 1 11.34 6.31 -9.37
CA ASP A 1 12.46 5.44 -9.78
C ASP A 1 12.35 4.05 -9.20
N HIS A 2 12.25 3.04 -10.07
CA HIS A 2 12.30 1.62 -9.73
C HIS A 2 13.19 0.81 -10.68
N ASP A 3 13.98 1.48 -11.52
CA ASP A 3 14.80 0.88 -12.59
C ASP A 3 15.83 -0.14 -12.07
N PHE A 4 16.24 -0.03 -10.80
CA PHE A 4 17.11 -0.99 -10.15
C PHE A 4 16.46 -2.36 -9.93
N LEU A 5 15.12 -2.42 -9.85
CA LEU A 5 14.36 -3.67 -9.71
C LEU A 5 14.21 -4.40 -11.05
N LEU A 6 14.13 -3.65 -12.15
CA LEU A 6 14.00 -4.19 -13.51
C LEU A 6 15.34 -4.68 -14.08
N LYS A 7 16.47 -4.32 -13.45
CA LYS A 7 17.80 -4.64 -13.96
C LYS A 7 18.09 -6.14 -13.84
N GLY A 8 18.32 -6.78 -14.98
CA GLY A 8 18.70 -8.19 -15.06
C GLY A 8 17.53 -9.17 -14.91
N ASP A 9 16.30 -8.74 -15.24
CA ASP A 9 15.07 -9.53 -15.13
C ASP A 9 14.85 -10.15 -13.73
N VAL A 10 15.39 -9.50 -12.69
CA VAL A 10 15.20 -9.94 -11.30
C VAL A 10 13.73 -9.76 -10.89
N PHE A 11 13.12 -8.64 -11.30
CA PHE A 11 11.69 -8.44 -11.24
C PHE A 11 11.21 -7.98 -12.61
N THR A 12 10.26 -8.73 -13.16
CA THR A 12 9.57 -8.31 -14.38
C THR A 12 8.54 -7.24 -14.05
N GLN A 13 8.23 -6.39 -15.04
CA GLN A 13 7.26 -5.30 -14.86
C GLN A 13 5.89 -5.83 -14.43
N ASP A 14 5.44 -6.97 -14.96
CA ASP A 14 4.15 -7.56 -14.63
C ASP A 14 4.05 -7.99 -13.16
N VAL A 15 5.13 -8.51 -12.57
CA VAL A 15 5.16 -8.89 -11.17
C VAL A 15 5.07 -7.67 -10.26
N ILE A 16 5.77 -6.59 -10.62
CA ILE A 16 5.72 -5.32 -9.89
C ILE A 16 4.31 -4.75 -9.92
N ASP A 17 3.71 -4.68 -11.10
CA ASP A 17 2.36 -4.13 -11.28
C ASP A 17 1.32 -4.97 -10.52
N ARG A 18 1.41 -6.31 -10.61
CA ARG A 18 0.52 -7.23 -9.91
C ARG A 18 0.65 -7.11 -8.40
N TRP A 19 1.87 -6.96 -7.89
CA TRP A 19 2.12 -6.77 -6.46
C TRP A 19 1.54 -5.45 -5.95
N ILE A 20 1.72 -4.37 -6.71
CA ILE A 20 1.17 -3.06 -6.36
C ILE A 20 -0.36 -3.11 -6.28
N SER A 21 -1.02 -3.68 -7.29
CA SER A 21 -2.49 -3.83 -7.29
C SER A 21 -2.96 -4.69 -6.11
N TYR A 22 -2.33 -5.83 -5.88
CA TYR A 22 -2.70 -6.72 -4.78
C TYR A 22 -2.61 -6.02 -3.43
N LYS A 23 -1.50 -5.33 -3.15
CA LYS A 23 -1.29 -4.61 -1.89
C LYS A 23 -2.28 -3.45 -1.69
N ARG A 24 -2.62 -2.72 -2.75
CA ARG A 24 -3.61 -1.64 -2.67
C ARG A 24 -4.98 -2.17 -2.34
N GLU A 25 -5.46 -3.13 -3.15
CA GLU A 25 -6.84 -3.62 -3.08
C GLU A 25 -7.11 -4.48 -1.85
N ASN A 26 -6.16 -5.33 -1.43
CA ASN A 26 -6.42 -6.35 -0.42
C ASN A 26 -5.88 -6.00 0.97
N GLU A 27 -5.01 -5.00 1.08
CA GLU A 27 -4.40 -4.65 2.37
C GLU A 27 -4.59 -3.18 2.73
N ILE A 28 -4.21 -2.27 1.83
CA ILE A 28 -4.21 -0.83 2.12
C ILE A 28 -5.64 -0.29 2.17
N ASP A 29 -6.48 -0.62 1.20
CA ASP A 29 -7.86 -0.10 1.14
C ASP A 29 -8.68 -0.56 2.36
N GLU A 30 -8.52 -1.81 2.79
CA GLU A 30 -9.18 -2.33 4.00
C GLU A 30 -8.69 -1.66 5.30
N LEU A 31 -7.42 -1.26 5.35
CA LEU A 31 -6.86 -0.51 6.48
C LEU A 31 -7.34 0.94 6.48
N SER A 32 -7.39 1.58 5.31
CA SER A 32 -7.78 2.99 5.16
C SER A 32 -9.24 3.24 5.55
N LEU A 33 -10.10 2.23 5.49
CA LEU A 33 -11.50 2.32 5.94
C LEU A 33 -11.65 2.22 7.46
N ARG A 34 -10.60 1.82 8.19
CA ARG A 34 -10.64 1.65 9.64
C ARG A 34 -10.03 2.88 10.32
N PRO A 35 -10.79 3.60 11.16
CA PRO A 35 -10.25 4.75 11.88
C PRO A 35 -9.13 4.30 12.82
N HIS A 36 -8.01 5.02 12.79
CA HIS A 36 -6.85 4.71 13.61
C HIS A 36 -7.14 5.11 15.07
N PRO A 37 -6.72 4.33 16.10
CA PRO A 37 -7.01 4.66 17.51
C PRO A 37 -6.58 6.07 17.94
N TYR A 38 -5.53 6.61 17.32
CA TYR A 38 -5.08 7.97 17.57
C TYR A 38 -6.04 9.05 17.03
N GLU A 39 -6.81 8.75 15.97
CA GLU A 39 -7.85 9.65 15.46
C GLU A 39 -8.96 9.86 16.49
N PHE A 40 -9.31 8.84 17.28
CA PHE A 40 -10.26 9.01 18.39
C PHE A 40 -9.73 10.02 19.42
N HIS A 41 -8.44 9.98 19.77
CA HIS A 41 -7.87 10.95 20.71
C HIS A 41 -7.94 12.39 20.19
N MET A 42 -7.80 12.60 18.88
CA MET A 42 -7.83 13.93 18.27
C MET A 42 -9.25 14.49 18.11
N TYR A 43 -10.26 13.65 17.92
CA TYR A 43 -11.60 14.09 17.52
C TYR A 43 -12.73 13.80 18.52
N TYR A 44 -12.50 13.02 19.58
CA TYR A 44 -13.57 12.60 20.49
C TYR A 44 -14.04 13.70 21.48
N ASP A 45 -13.16 14.63 21.86
CA ASP A 45 -13.47 15.71 22.83
C ASP A 45 -13.63 17.11 22.18
N ILE A 46 -13.83 17.18 20.85
CA ILE A 46 -14.13 18.43 20.11
C ILE A 46 -15.63 18.73 20.16
#